data_AF-A0A950S9V7-F1
#
_entry.id   AF-A0A950S9V7-F1
#
_cell.length_a   1.000
_cell.length_b   1.000
_cell.length_c   1.000
_cell.angle_alpha   90.00
_cell.angle_beta   90.00
_cell.angle_gamma   90.00
#
_symmetry.space_group_name_H-M   'P 1'
#
loop_
_entity.id
_entity.type
_entity.pdbx_description
1 polymer ?
#
loop_
_entity_poly.entity_id
_entity_poly.type
_entity_poly.pdbx_seq_one_letter_code
_entity_poly.pdbx_strand_id
1 'polypeptide(L)'
;MPITGSVGDQGNNVPREVQYVQALLNVHRADTGADALALDGIVGPKTISAIRDFQTAVTGQVDGLVEPGKAAITALETLTADIVPEVRTIGSLALVLSWEPVQVEPQPVEEPSLDDSELMTLVGSILDA
;
A
#
# COMPACT_ATOMS: atom_id res chain seq x y z
N MET A 1 10.90 9.41 -2.38
CA MET A 1 11.17 10.75 -2.96
C MET A 1 12.15 11.39 -2.01
N PRO A 2 13.38 11.71 -2.42
CA PRO A 2 14.34 12.32 -1.50
C PRO A 2 13.83 13.70 -1.05
N ILE A 3 14.06 14.05 0.21
CA ILE A 3 13.80 15.40 0.71
C ILE A 3 14.76 16.41 0.06
N THR A 4 14.27 17.61 -0.23
CA THR A 4 15.05 18.71 -0.81
C THR A 4 15.28 19.84 0.20
N GLY A 5 14.42 19.96 1.22
CA GLY A 5 14.61 20.78 2.40
C GLY A 5 14.83 19.94 3.66
N SER A 6 15.22 20.61 4.75
CA SER A 6 15.35 19.96 6.06
C SER A 6 13.99 19.80 6.74
N VAL A 7 13.83 18.71 7.51
CA VAL A 7 12.62 18.38 8.26
C VAL A 7 12.98 18.18 9.73
N GLY A 8 12.26 18.83 10.65
CA GLY A 8 12.49 18.73 12.08
C GLY A 8 12.65 20.10 12.74
N ASP A 9 13.47 20.15 13.78
CA ASP A 9 13.69 21.36 14.57
C ASP A 9 14.32 22.49 13.73
N GLN A 10 13.64 23.63 13.63
CA GLN A 10 14.03 24.76 12.76
C GLN A 10 14.21 24.40 11.26
N GLY A 11 13.66 23.27 10.81
CA GLY A 11 13.74 22.85 9.42
C GLY A 11 12.84 23.65 8.47
N ASN A 12 13.07 23.50 7.17
CA ASN A 12 12.19 24.05 6.13
C ASN A 12 10.76 23.51 6.24
N ASN A 13 10.61 22.27 6.71
CA ASN A 13 9.34 21.66 7.09
C ASN A 13 8.27 21.75 5.99
N VAL A 14 8.68 21.53 4.73
CA VAL A 14 7.75 21.46 3.59
C VAL A 14 6.77 20.31 3.83
N PRO A 15 5.44 20.52 3.85
CA PRO A 15 4.48 19.52 4.34
C PRO A 15 4.60 18.13 3.70
N ARG A 16 4.83 18.08 2.38
CA ARG A 16 5.03 16.81 1.65
C ARG A 16 6.29 16.06 2.12
N GLU A 17 7.36 16.77 2.40
CA GLU A 17 8.62 16.19 2.89
C GLU A 17 8.50 15.77 4.35
N VAL A 18 7.73 16.53 5.15
CA VAL A 18 7.39 16.15 6.52
C VAL A 18 6.59 14.85 6.53
N GLN A 19 5.56 14.71 5.67
CA GLN A 19 4.81 13.46 5.53
C GLN A 19 5.71 12.28 5.14
N TYR A 20 6.66 12.52 4.23
CA TYR A 20 7.62 11.50 3.82
C TYR A 20 8.47 11.04 5.01
N VAL A 21 9.05 11.97 5.78
CA VAL A 21 9.84 11.64 6.97
C VAL A 21 8.98 10.99 8.06
N GLN A 22 7.75 11.45 8.29
CA GLN A 22 6.80 10.84 9.24
C GLN A 22 6.49 9.38 8.84
N ALA A 23 6.35 9.09 7.54
CA ALA A 23 6.12 7.74 7.05
C ALA A 23 7.33 6.83 7.31
N LEU A 24 8.54 7.30 6.99
CA LEU A 24 9.77 6.54 7.26
C LEU A 24 9.99 6.31 8.77
N LEU A 25 9.71 7.32 9.60
CA LEU A 25 9.76 7.17 11.05
C LEU A 25 8.75 6.14 11.55
N ASN A 26 7.54 6.09 10.99
CA ASN A 26 6.53 5.11 11.37
C ASN A 26 6.95 3.66 11.06
N VAL A 27 7.70 3.45 9.98
CA VAL A 27 8.32 2.14 9.69
C VAL A 27 9.23 1.73 10.83
N HIS A 28 10.19 2.58 11.20
CA HIS A 28 11.10 2.29 12.31
C HIS A 28 10.37 2.13 13.66
N ARG A 29 9.34 2.97 13.90
CA ARG A 29 8.57 2.95 15.16
C ARG A 29 7.80 1.64 15.33
N ALA A 30 7.32 1.04 14.24
CA ALA A 30 6.65 -0.27 14.28
C ALA A 30 7.57 -1.35 14.89
N ASP A 31 8.86 -1.34 14.55
CA ASP A 31 9.85 -2.30 15.09
C ASP A 31 10.10 -2.09 16.59
N THR A 32 10.00 -0.85 17.06
CA THR A 32 10.18 -0.49 18.48
C THR A 32 8.90 -0.61 19.32
N GLY A 33 7.75 -0.93 18.70
CA GLY A 33 6.44 -0.95 19.36
C GLY A 33 5.90 0.42 19.78
N ALA A 34 6.44 1.50 19.22
CA ALA A 34 6.02 2.86 19.53
C ALA A 34 4.79 3.27 18.70
N ASP A 35 3.93 4.12 19.28
CA ASP A 35 2.73 4.64 18.59
C ASP A 35 3.09 5.34 17.27
N ALA A 36 2.27 5.11 16.24
CA ALA A 36 2.44 5.77 14.96
C ALA A 36 2.20 7.29 15.05
N LEU A 37 3.01 8.04 14.32
CA LEU A 37 2.80 9.46 14.03
C LEU A 37 1.66 9.63 13.03
N ALA A 38 0.94 10.74 13.14
CA ALA A 38 0.06 11.20 12.07
C ALA A 38 0.89 11.59 10.84
N LEU A 39 0.38 11.27 9.64
CA LEU A 39 0.96 11.70 8.35
C LEU A 39 0.36 13.05 7.92
N ASP A 40 0.35 14.01 8.83
CA ASP A 40 -0.29 15.31 8.64
C ASP A 40 0.61 16.36 7.97
N GLY A 41 1.90 16.06 7.82
CA GLY A 41 2.88 16.99 7.26
C GLY A 41 3.24 18.14 8.20
N ILE A 42 2.96 18.01 9.48
CA ILE A 42 3.24 19.02 10.50
C ILE A 42 4.35 18.52 11.42
N VAL A 43 5.39 19.33 11.60
CA VAL A 43 6.43 19.06 12.60
C VAL A 43 5.95 19.54 13.96
N GLY A 44 5.27 18.63 14.68
CA GLY A 44 4.90 18.82 16.08
C GLY A 44 5.87 18.17 17.06
N PRO A 45 5.64 18.29 18.38
CA PRO A 45 6.49 17.70 19.42
C PRO A 45 6.70 16.19 19.25
N LYS A 46 5.67 15.47 18.81
CA LYS A 46 5.76 14.02 18.53
C LYS A 46 6.74 13.70 17.40
N THR A 47 6.70 14.47 16.31
CA THR A 47 7.62 14.30 15.18
C THR A 47 9.05 14.63 15.60
N ILE A 48 9.27 15.72 16.35
CA ILE A 48 10.60 16.09 16.86
C ILE A 48 11.15 15.00 17.78
N SER A 49 10.34 14.47 18.71
CA SER A 49 10.74 13.36 19.57
C SER A 49 11.13 12.15 18.74
N ALA A 50 10.29 11.75 17.77
CA ALA A 50 10.58 10.60 16.92
C ALA A 50 11.87 10.76 16.11
N ILE A 51 12.18 11.96 15.60
CA ILE A 51 13.45 12.25 14.92
C ILE A 51 14.62 12.05 15.87
N ARG A 52 14.54 12.61 17.09
CA ARG A 52 15.62 12.50 18.09
C ARG A 52 15.81 11.07 18.58
N ASP A 53 14.72 10.34 18.80
CA ASP A 53 14.73 8.94 19.21
C ASP A 53 15.43 8.09 18.13
N PHE A 54 15.04 8.29 16.86
CA PHE A 54 15.67 7.63 15.72
C PHE A 54 17.16 7.96 15.61
N GLN A 55 17.52 9.25 15.68
CA GLN A 55 18.91 9.69 15.64
C GLN A 55 19.74 9.09 16.77
N THR A 56 19.17 9.02 17.98
CA THR A 56 19.83 8.39 19.14
C THR A 56 20.10 6.92 18.89
N ALA A 57 19.12 6.19 18.35
CA ALA A 57 19.21 4.76 18.13
C ALA A 57 20.14 4.40 16.95
N VAL A 58 20.18 5.22 15.89
CA VAL A 58 20.75 4.82 14.60
C VAL A 58 21.98 5.64 14.19
N THR A 59 21.98 6.97 14.39
CA THR A 59 23.06 7.84 13.88
C THR A 59 24.05 8.29 14.95
N GLY A 60 23.64 8.33 16.22
CA GLY A 60 24.41 8.88 17.33
C GLY A 60 24.56 10.42 17.30
N GLN A 61 24.01 11.11 16.29
CA GLN A 61 24.02 12.56 16.16
C GLN A 61 22.60 13.09 16.32
N VAL A 62 22.33 13.66 17.50
CA VAL A 62 20.97 14.04 17.93
C VAL A 62 20.82 15.55 17.91
N ASP A 63 20.38 16.08 16.77
CA ASP A 63 20.08 17.50 16.58
C ASP A 63 18.57 17.76 16.38
N GLY A 64 17.78 16.70 16.18
CA GLY A 64 16.35 16.82 15.87
C GLY A 64 16.07 17.30 14.44
N LEU A 65 17.06 17.27 13.54
CA LEU A 65 16.96 17.74 12.17
C LEU A 65 17.32 16.63 11.17
N VAL A 66 16.44 16.39 10.21
CA VAL A 66 16.67 15.50 9.08
C VAL A 66 17.05 16.36 7.88
N GLU A 67 18.31 16.29 7.46
CA GLU A 67 18.84 17.07 6.35
C GLU A 67 19.00 16.23 5.07
N PRO A 68 18.75 16.81 3.88
CA PRO A 68 18.98 16.14 2.61
C PRO A 68 20.39 15.57 2.49
N GLY A 69 20.49 14.29 2.08
CA GLY A 69 21.77 13.62 1.83
C GLY A 69 22.63 13.36 3.08
N LYS A 70 22.10 13.56 4.29
CA LYS A 70 22.83 13.27 5.54
C LYS A 70 22.42 11.93 6.16
N ALA A 71 23.17 11.54 7.18
CA ALA A 71 23.07 10.23 7.83
C ALA A 71 21.63 9.86 8.24
N ALA A 72 20.86 10.79 8.80
CA ALA A 72 19.50 10.51 9.26
C ALA A 72 18.55 10.09 8.13
N ILE A 73 18.49 10.86 7.03
CA ILE A 73 17.60 10.51 5.92
C ILE A 73 18.06 9.25 5.19
N THR A 74 19.38 9.10 4.99
CA THR A 74 19.94 7.91 4.35
C THR A 74 19.61 6.65 5.14
N ALA A 75 19.77 6.68 6.47
CA ALA A 75 19.45 5.53 7.32
C ALA A 75 17.95 5.19 7.33
N LEU A 76 17.07 6.20 7.39
CA LEU A 76 15.62 6.00 7.30
C LEU A 76 15.22 5.32 5.98
N GLU A 77 15.79 5.78 4.86
CA GLU A 77 15.50 5.22 3.54
C GLU A 77 16.07 3.80 3.38
N THR A 78 17.27 3.53 3.89
CA THR A 78 17.87 2.18 3.87
C THR A 78 17.03 1.18 4.67
N LEU A 79 16.68 1.52 5.92
CA LEU A 79 15.85 0.64 6.77
C LEU A 79 14.50 0.33 6.13
N THR A 80 13.91 1.29 5.43
CA THR A 80 12.64 1.08 4.73
C THR A 80 12.80 0.25 3.46
N ALA A 81 13.92 0.40 2.74
CA ALA A 81 14.18 -0.35 1.51
C ALA A 81 14.30 -1.86 1.76
N ASP A 82 14.82 -2.27 2.92
CA ASP A 82 14.99 -3.67 3.30
C ASP A 82 13.66 -4.41 3.53
N ILE A 83 12.56 -3.69 3.74
CA ILE A 83 11.20 -4.25 3.92
C ILE A 83 10.50 -4.51 2.57
N VAL A 84 10.90 -3.79 1.51
CA VAL A 84 10.25 -3.85 0.19
C VAL A 84 10.29 -5.25 -0.45
N PRO A 85 11.37 -6.05 -0.37
CA PRO A 85 11.41 -7.41 -0.91
C PRO A 85 10.38 -8.35 -0.27
N GLU A 86 10.21 -8.28 1.05
CA GLU A 86 9.28 -9.13 1.80
C GLU A 86 7.83 -8.74 1.52
N VAL A 87 7.51 -7.44 1.56
CA VAL A 87 6.17 -6.93 1.22
C VAL A 87 5.82 -7.21 -0.24
N ARG A 88 6.78 -7.09 -1.17
CA ARG A 88 6.57 -7.45 -2.58
C ARG A 88 6.29 -8.94 -2.74
N THR A 89 7.03 -9.80 -2.03
CA THR A 89 6.82 -11.25 -2.06
C THR A 89 5.46 -11.62 -1.49
N ILE A 90 5.10 -11.09 -0.32
CA ILE A 90 3.79 -11.33 0.31
C ILE A 90 2.66 -10.80 -0.57
N GLY A 91 2.79 -9.60 -1.14
CA GLY A 91 1.79 -9.04 -2.06
C GLY A 91 1.64 -9.86 -3.34
N SER A 92 2.74 -10.39 -3.87
CA SER A 92 2.74 -11.26 -5.06
C SER A 92 2.10 -12.62 -4.75
N LEU A 93 2.41 -13.20 -3.59
CA LEU A 93 1.77 -14.42 -3.11
C LEU A 93 0.29 -14.19 -2.79
N ALA A 94 -0.06 -13.07 -2.16
CA ALA A 94 -1.44 -12.69 -1.90
C ALA A 94 -2.21 -12.57 -3.21
N LEU A 95 -1.65 -11.96 -4.26
CA LEU A 95 -2.28 -11.89 -5.58
C LEU A 95 -2.47 -13.28 -6.23
N VAL A 96 -1.49 -14.18 -6.09
CA VAL A 96 -1.57 -15.56 -6.59
C VAL A 96 -2.61 -16.38 -5.82
N LEU A 97 -2.66 -16.23 -4.49
CA LEU A 97 -3.55 -16.96 -3.60
C LEU A 97 -4.96 -16.35 -3.51
N SER A 98 -5.11 -15.06 -3.82
CA SER A 98 -6.39 -14.36 -3.94
C SER A 98 -7.07 -14.57 -5.29
N TRP A 99 -6.54 -15.44 -6.14
CA TRP A 99 -7.28 -15.91 -7.32
C TRP A 99 -8.43 -16.79 -6.84
N GLU A 100 -9.59 -16.19 -6.62
CA GLU A 100 -10.84 -16.94 -6.70
C GLU A 100 -10.99 -17.39 -8.17
N PRO A 101 -11.10 -18.69 -8.47
CA PRO A 101 -11.47 -19.09 -9.82
C PRO A 101 -12.79 -18.38 -10.12
N VAL A 102 -12.85 -17.61 -11.21
CA VAL A 102 -14.11 -17.05 -11.71
C VAL A 102 -15.11 -18.18 -11.67
N GLN A 103 -16.06 -18.11 -10.74
CA GLN A 103 -17.24 -18.95 -10.80
C GLN A 103 -17.95 -18.44 -12.04
N VAL A 104 -17.67 -19.09 -13.18
CA VAL A 104 -18.52 -18.94 -14.35
C VAL A 104 -19.83 -19.56 -13.90
N GLU A 105 -20.68 -18.75 -13.28
CA GLU A 105 -22.07 -19.10 -13.07
C GLU A 105 -22.55 -19.55 -14.45
N PRO A 106 -22.99 -20.82 -14.59
CA PRO A 106 -23.37 -21.33 -15.89
C PRO A 106 -24.40 -20.36 -16.43
N GLN A 107 -24.05 -19.66 -17.53
CA GLN A 107 -25.01 -18.82 -18.21
C GLN A 107 -26.24 -19.70 -18.45
N PRO A 108 -27.45 -19.23 -18.11
CA PRO A 108 -28.66 -19.97 -18.44
C PRO A 108 -28.52 -20.34 -19.91
N VAL A 109 -28.49 -21.64 -20.21
CA VAL A 109 -28.53 -22.08 -21.59
C VAL A 109 -29.83 -21.47 -22.10
N GLU A 110 -29.78 -20.49 -22.99
CA GLU A 110 -30.99 -20.00 -23.62
C GLU A 110 -31.66 -21.24 -24.20
N GLU A 111 -32.81 -21.62 -23.63
CA GLU A 111 -33.60 -22.71 -24.21
C GLU A 111 -33.78 -22.33 -25.69
N PRO A 112 -33.49 -23.25 -26.64
CA PRO A 112 -33.61 -22.92 -28.05
C PRO A 112 -35.02 -22.40 -28.27
N SER A 113 -35.13 -21.12 -28.60
CA SER A 113 -36.40 -20.51 -28.95
C SER A 113 -36.84 -21.18 -30.25
N LEU A 114 -37.68 -22.20 -30.14
CA LEU A 114 -38.28 -22.85 -31.30
C LEU A 114 -39.08 -21.78 -32.01
N ASP A 115 -38.72 -21.50 -33.26
CA ASP A 115 -39.50 -20.58 -34.05
C ASP A 115 -40.86 -21.21 -34.41
N ASP A 116 -41.81 -20.38 -34.84
CA ASP A 116 -43.17 -20.84 -35.15
C ASP A 116 -43.19 -21.96 -36.22
N SER A 117 -42.16 -22.05 -37.07
CA SER A 117 -42.06 -23.09 -38.09
C SER A 117 -41.63 -24.44 -37.51
N GLU A 118 -40.71 -24.43 -36.54
CA GLU A 118 -40.29 -25.62 -35.80
C GLU A 118 -41.41 -26.13 -34.89
N LEU A 119 -42.15 -25.23 -34.23
CA LEU A 119 -43.33 -25.59 -33.44
C LEU A 119 -44.42 -26.25 -34.29
N MET A 120 -44.69 -25.73 -35.49
CA MET A 120 -45.68 -26.33 -36.40
C MET A 120 -45.23 -27.69 -36.93
N THR A 121 -43.93 -27.88 -37.12
CA THR A 121 -43.36 -29.16 -37.53
C THR A 121 -43.49 -30.21 -36.42
N LEU A 122 -43.27 -29.81 -35.16
CA LEU A 122 -43.41 -30.67 -33.99
C LEU A 122 -44.88 -31.03 -33.71
N VAL A 123 -45.81 -30.07 -33.86
CA VAL A 123 -47.24 -30.33 -33.73
C VAL A 123 -47.74 -31.29 -34.82
N GLY A 124 -47.25 -31.14 -36.06
CA GLY A 124 -47.56 -32.06 -37.15
C GLY A 124 -47.12 -33.49 -36.87
N SER A 125 -45.90 -33.69 -36.35
CA SER A 125 -45.37 -35.03 -36.07
C SER A 125 -46.07 -35.77 -34.92
N ILE A 126 -46.71 -35.04 -34.01
CA ILE A 126 -47.50 -35.59 -32.91
C ILE A 126 -48.93 -35.94 -33.36
N LEU A 127 -49.48 -35.19 -34.32
CA LEU A 127 -50.84 -35.43 -34.84
C LEU A 127 -50.91 -36.55 -35.88
N ASP A 128 -49.80 -36.87 -36.53
CA ASP A 128 -49.67 -37.96 -37.49
C ASP A 128 -49.24 -39.32 -36.86
N ALA A 129 -49.16 -39.41 -35.53
CA ALA A 129 -48.84 -40.62 -34.75
C ALA A 129 -50.07 -41.23 -34.05
#